data_AF-A0A151B8Y0-F1
#
_entry.id   AF-A0A151B8Y0-F1
#
_cell.length_a   1.000
_cell.length_b   1.000
_cell.length_c   1.000
_cell.angle_alpha   90.00
_cell.angle_beta   90.00
_cell.angle_gamma   90.00
#
_symmetry.space_group_name_H-M   'P 1'
#
loop_
_entity.id
_entity.type
_entity.pdbx_description
1 polymer ?
#
loop_
_entity_poly.entity_id
_entity_poly.type
_entity_poly.pdbx_seq_one_letter_code
_entity_poly.pdbx_strand_id
1 'polypeptide(L)'
;MRPDALEVLGDEKCRRSLKRYFAVLEGRKHAKFRIARRLEADFSPDMPLEDLWSLHNKLSSQYRKLEEELDNSETGFEGLPLPKLSYLNLKAEIARRILEECHLCERRCKVNRLKGGKGFCRCGVQAEVSSYFAHLGEEPELVPSGTIFTMGCTIRCLHCQNWTISQWFEKGEKCSSSDS
;
A
#
# COMPACT_ATOMS: atom_id res chain seq x y z
N MET A 1 23.11 16.23 6.56
CA MET A 1 21.69 16.27 6.17
C MET A 1 21.50 17.46 5.24
N ARG A 2 20.71 17.34 4.17
CA ARG A 2 20.47 18.46 3.24
C ARG A 2 19.79 19.63 3.98
N PRO A 3 20.26 20.88 3.86
CA PRO A 3 19.71 22.01 4.62
C PRO A 3 18.23 22.29 4.34
N ASP A 4 17.82 22.23 3.07
CA ASP A 4 16.43 22.43 2.64
C ASP A 4 15.47 21.37 3.19
N ALA A 5 15.95 20.12 3.35
CA ALA A 5 15.19 19.03 3.96
C ALA A 5 14.93 19.25 5.47
N LEU A 6 15.75 20.06 6.16
CA LEU A 6 15.50 20.44 7.54
C LEU A 6 14.51 21.61 7.63
N GLU A 7 14.66 22.60 6.75
CA GLU A 7 13.82 23.81 6.73
C GLU A 7 12.36 23.48 6.37
N VAL A 8 12.14 22.60 5.41
CA VAL A 8 10.80 22.23 4.93
C VAL A 8 9.93 21.56 6.01
N LEU A 9 10.53 20.96 7.05
CA LEU A 9 9.80 20.35 8.17
C LEU A 9 8.97 21.40 8.94
N GLY A 10 9.38 22.67 8.90
CA GLY A 10 8.67 23.81 9.46
C GLY A 10 7.75 24.53 8.48
N ASP A 11 7.76 24.20 7.19
CA ASP A 11 6.95 24.89 6.18
C ASP A 11 5.45 24.61 6.36
N GLU A 12 4.65 25.67 6.52
CA GLU A 12 3.22 25.54 6.80
C GLU A 12 2.45 24.88 5.66
N LYS A 13 2.81 25.14 4.40
CA LYS A 13 2.12 24.58 3.24
C LYS A 13 2.38 23.08 3.13
N CYS A 14 3.62 22.66 3.36
CA CYS A 14 4.04 21.27 3.38
C CYS A 14 3.33 20.53 4.52
N ARG A 15 3.41 21.05 5.75
CA ARG A 15 2.73 20.45 6.92
C ARG A 15 1.22 20.35 6.74
N ARG A 16 0.59 21.32 6.07
CA ARG A 16 -0.84 21.26 5.74
C ARG A 16 -1.15 20.18 4.70
N SER A 17 -0.35 20.09 3.64
CA SER A 17 -0.56 19.14 2.54
C SER A 17 -0.32 17.68 2.98
N LEU A 18 0.67 17.46 3.84
CA LEU A 18 1.08 16.14 4.35
C LEU A 18 0.73 15.95 5.83
N LYS A 19 -0.41 16.50 6.27
CA LYS A 19 -0.79 16.57 7.69
C LYS A 19 -0.69 15.25 8.44
N ARG A 20 -1.17 14.13 7.87
CA ARG A 20 -1.10 12.81 8.53
C ARG A 20 0.33 12.26 8.53
N TYR A 21 1.09 12.48 7.46
CA TYR A 21 2.47 11.99 7.36
C TYR A 21 3.32 12.56 8.50
N PHE A 22 3.34 13.89 8.67
CA PHE A 22 4.07 14.52 9.76
C PHE A 22 3.53 14.12 11.14
N ALA A 23 2.21 13.97 11.28
CA ALA A 23 1.65 13.50 12.53
C ALA A 23 2.07 12.06 12.89
N VAL A 24 2.25 11.18 11.90
CA VAL A 24 2.78 9.82 12.13
C VAL A 24 4.27 9.88 12.45
N LEU A 25 5.04 10.69 11.71
CA LEU A 25 6.47 10.87 11.93
C LEU A 25 6.78 11.36 13.35
N GLU A 26 5.96 12.28 13.87
CA GLU A 26 6.09 12.86 15.22
C GLU A 26 5.42 12.01 16.31
N GLY A 27 4.95 10.80 15.99
CA GLY A 27 4.33 9.88 16.95
C GLY A 27 2.92 10.30 17.43
N ARG A 28 2.34 11.36 16.85
CA ARG A 28 1.02 11.90 17.21
C ARG A 28 -0.15 11.13 16.59
N LYS A 29 0.09 10.39 15.50
CA LYS A 29 -0.93 9.58 14.80
C LYS A 29 -0.37 8.23 14.38
N HIS A 30 -1.26 7.32 13.99
CA HIS A 30 -0.87 5.97 13.56
C HIS A 30 -0.94 5.77 12.04
N ALA A 31 -0.09 4.89 11.50
CA ALA A 31 -0.20 4.49 10.10
C ALA A 31 -1.53 3.76 9.83
N LYS A 32 -2.22 4.11 8.73
CA LYS A 32 -3.58 3.61 8.42
C LYS A 32 -3.68 2.09 8.35
N PHE A 33 -2.65 1.41 7.83
CA PHE A 33 -2.65 -0.06 7.79
C PHE A 33 -2.60 -0.69 9.19
N ARG A 34 -1.96 -0.05 10.17
CA ARG A 34 -1.96 -0.51 11.57
C ARG A 34 -3.35 -0.41 12.18
N ILE A 35 -4.10 0.64 11.84
CA ILE A 35 -5.50 0.82 12.24
C ILE A 35 -6.38 -0.24 11.58
N ALA A 36 -6.24 -0.44 10.26
CA ALA A 36 -7.01 -1.43 9.51
C ALA A 36 -6.78 -2.87 10.02
N ARG A 37 -5.62 -3.17 10.62
CA ARG A 37 -5.32 -4.45 11.26
C ARG A 37 -6.09 -4.69 12.57
N ARG A 38 -6.62 -3.64 13.21
CA ARG A 38 -7.36 -3.74 14.49
C ARG A 38 -8.86 -3.92 14.32
N LEU A 39 -9.39 -3.53 13.16
CA LEU A 39 -10.80 -3.71 12.85
C LEU A 39 -11.04 -5.16 12.43
N GLU A 40 -11.84 -5.89 13.19
CA GLU A 40 -12.24 -7.25 12.86
C GLU A 40 -13.08 -7.28 11.57
N ALA A 41 -12.86 -8.31 10.75
CA ALA A 41 -13.64 -8.57 9.56
C ALA A 41 -14.02 -10.05 9.53
N ASP A 42 -15.31 -10.32 9.72
CA ASP A 42 -15.86 -11.68 9.65
C ASP A 42 -16.18 -12.03 8.19
N PHE A 43 -15.32 -12.83 7.56
CA PHE A 43 -15.52 -13.34 6.21
C PHE A 43 -14.96 -14.74 6.03
N SER A 44 -15.55 -15.49 5.10
CA SER A 44 -15.07 -16.81 4.69
C SER A 44 -14.48 -16.76 3.26
N PRO A 45 -13.46 -17.58 2.95
CA PRO A 45 -12.96 -17.77 1.58
C PRO A 45 -14.02 -18.19 0.55
N ASP A 46 -15.16 -18.73 0.99
CA ASP A 46 -16.23 -19.19 0.09
C ASP A 46 -17.27 -18.11 -0.23
N MET A 47 -17.24 -16.97 0.48
CA MET A 47 -18.18 -15.87 0.23
C MET A 47 -18.04 -15.34 -1.20
N PRO A 48 -19.12 -14.98 -1.91
CA PRO A 48 -19.04 -14.27 -3.20
C PRO A 48 -18.25 -12.96 -3.12
N LEU A 49 -17.62 -12.55 -4.22
CA LEU A 49 -16.84 -11.29 -4.27
C LEU A 49 -17.70 -10.05 -3.98
N GLU A 50 -18.97 -10.07 -4.41
CA GLU A 50 -19.94 -9.00 -4.13
C GLU A 50 -20.22 -8.84 -2.62
N ASP A 51 -20.33 -9.96 -1.90
CA ASP A 51 -20.54 -9.95 -0.45
C ASP A 51 -19.30 -9.44 0.30
N LEU A 52 -18.10 -9.80 -0.17
CA LEU A 52 -16.85 -9.25 0.38
C LEU A 52 -16.78 -7.72 0.19
N TRP A 53 -17.20 -7.20 -0.96
CA TRP A 53 -17.29 -5.76 -1.20
C TRP A 53 -18.35 -5.08 -0.33
N SER A 54 -19.51 -5.72 -0.16
CA SER A 54 -20.57 -5.23 0.74
C SER A 54 -20.07 -5.13 2.18
N LEU A 55 -19.36 -6.16 2.66
CA LEU A 55 -18.69 -6.14 3.96
C LEU A 55 -17.63 -5.04 4.04
N HIS A 56 -16.79 -4.89 3.01
CA HIS A 56 -15.77 -3.85 2.97
C HIS A 56 -16.38 -2.44 3.07
N ASN A 57 -17.48 -2.18 2.36
CA ASN A 57 -18.18 -0.89 2.41
C ASN A 57 -18.74 -0.61 3.82
N LYS A 58 -19.34 -1.61 4.46
CA LYS A 58 -19.79 -1.52 5.86
C LYS A 58 -18.63 -1.21 6.81
N LEU A 59 -17.53 -1.97 6.70
CA LEU A 59 -16.34 -1.79 7.54
C LEU A 59 -15.59 -0.49 7.24
N SER A 60 -15.72 0.08 6.03
CA SER A 60 -15.11 1.38 5.69
C SER A 60 -15.63 2.50 6.60
N SER A 61 -16.93 2.48 6.93
CA SER A 61 -17.53 3.45 7.85
C SER A 61 -17.05 3.24 9.29
N GLN A 62 -16.91 1.98 9.74
CA GLN A 62 -16.37 1.66 11.07
C GLN A 62 -14.89 2.02 11.18
N TYR A 63 -14.11 1.76 10.12
CA TYR A 63 -12.70 2.14 10.02
C TYR A 63 -12.51 3.65 10.20
N ARG A 64 -13.37 4.48 9.60
CA ARG A 64 -13.30 5.94 9.75
C ARG A 64 -13.52 6.38 11.20
N LYS A 65 -14.49 5.77 11.90
CA LYS A 65 -14.74 6.02 13.32
C LYS A 65 -13.54 5.62 14.17
N LEU A 66 -13.00 4.42 13.94
CA LEU A 66 -11.82 3.93 14.63
C LEU A 66 -10.58 4.80 14.35
N GLU A 67 -10.40 5.28 13.12
CA GLU A 67 -9.33 6.23 12.78
C GLU A 67 -9.47 7.54 13.57
N GLU A 68 -10.68 8.08 13.70
CA GLU A 68 -10.95 9.30 14.46
C GLU A 68 -10.77 9.09 15.97
N GLU A 69 -11.28 7.99 16.52
CA GLU A 69 -11.10 7.62 17.93
C GLU A 69 -9.62 7.48 18.29
N LEU A 70 -8.84 6.78 17.46
CA LEU A 70 -7.40 6.59 17.69
C LEU A 70 -6.61 7.87 17.49
N ASP A 71 -6.99 8.72 16.54
CA ASP A 71 -6.31 10.00 16.31
C ASP A 71 -6.56 11.01 17.47
N ASN A 72 -7.58 10.79 18.30
CA ASN A 72 -7.93 11.62 19.46
C ASN A 72 -7.61 10.95 20.81
N SER A 73 -7.13 9.70 20.83
CA SER A 73 -6.84 8.94 22.04
C SER A 73 -5.39 9.13 22.51
N GLU A 74 -5.18 9.24 23.83
CA GLU A 74 -3.85 9.23 24.44
C GLU A 74 -3.26 7.80 24.56
N THR A 75 -4.12 6.78 24.63
CA THR A 75 -3.71 5.38 24.84
C THR A 75 -3.42 4.64 23.52
N GLY A 76 -3.71 5.26 22.39
CA GLY A 76 -3.46 4.70 21.05
C GLY A 76 -4.09 3.32 20.89
N PHE A 77 -3.26 2.29 20.66
CA PHE A 77 -3.73 0.92 20.43
C PHE A 77 -3.93 0.07 21.69
N GLU A 78 -3.76 0.64 22.88
CA GLU A 78 -3.93 -0.08 24.13
C GLU A 78 -5.37 -0.59 24.28
N GLY A 79 -5.53 -1.87 24.67
CA GLY A 79 -6.84 -2.51 24.79
C GLY A 79 -7.51 -2.92 23.47
N LEU A 80 -6.95 -2.57 22.30
CA LEU A 80 -7.48 -3.03 21.01
C LEU A 80 -6.85 -4.37 20.61
N PRO A 81 -7.60 -5.48 20.50
CA PRO A 81 -7.04 -6.76 20.11
C PRO A 81 -6.52 -6.74 18.66
N LEU A 82 -5.67 -7.72 18.33
CA LEU A 82 -5.32 -8.05 16.95
C LEU A 82 -6.21 -9.24 16.52
N PRO A 83 -7.29 -8.99 15.75
CA PRO A 83 -8.16 -10.07 15.28
C PRO A 83 -7.42 -10.99 14.31
N LYS A 84 -7.86 -12.25 14.25
CA LYS A 84 -7.33 -13.24 13.30
C LYS A 84 -7.60 -12.83 11.85
N LEU A 85 -8.80 -12.32 11.58
CA LEU A 85 -9.20 -11.74 10.30
C LEU A 85 -9.54 -10.29 10.50
N SER A 86 -8.73 -9.41 9.92
CA SER A 86 -8.90 -7.97 10.00
C SER A 86 -9.46 -7.38 8.71
N TYR A 87 -9.88 -6.12 8.76
CA TYR A 87 -10.26 -5.34 7.60
C TYR A 87 -9.12 -5.24 6.56
N LEU A 88 -7.85 -5.30 7.00
CA LEU A 88 -6.71 -5.42 6.08
C LEU A 88 -6.69 -6.79 5.38
N ASN A 89 -7.01 -7.88 6.09
CA ASN A 89 -7.10 -9.21 5.48
C ASN A 89 -8.25 -9.29 4.46
N LEU A 90 -9.40 -8.67 4.76
CA LEU A 90 -10.51 -8.58 3.80
C LEU A 90 -10.09 -7.86 2.51
N LYS A 91 -9.38 -6.72 2.62
CA LYS A 91 -8.84 -6.01 1.45
C LYS A 91 -7.86 -6.88 0.64
N ALA A 92 -7.00 -7.62 1.33
CA ALA A 92 -6.05 -8.52 0.69
C ALA A 92 -6.76 -9.66 -0.07
N GLU A 93 -7.81 -10.24 0.52
CA GLU A 93 -8.61 -11.29 -0.11
C GLU A 93 -9.36 -10.76 -1.35
N ILE A 94 -10.00 -9.58 -1.26
CA ILE A 94 -10.62 -8.92 -2.41
C ILE A 94 -9.59 -8.66 -3.52
N ALA A 95 -8.43 -8.11 -3.17
CA ALA A 95 -7.36 -7.86 -4.12
C ALA A 95 -6.86 -9.15 -4.79
N ARG A 96 -6.75 -10.25 -4.03
CA ARG A 96 -6.39 -11.58 -4.55
C ARG A 96 -7.42 -12.07 -5.56
N ARG A 97 -8.72 -11.92 -5.30
CA ARG A 97 -9.79 -12.32 -6.22
C ARG A 97 -9.83 -11.46 -7.49
N ILE A 98 -9.53 -10.17 -7.38
CA ILE A 98 -9.35 -9.32 -8.58
C ILE A 98 -8.28 -9.90 -9.51
N LEU A 99 -7.27 -10.61 -9.01
CA LEU A 99 -6.25 -11.23 -9.87
C LEU A 99 -6.77 -12.35 -10.76
N GLU A 100 -7.93 -12.94 -10.47
CA GLU A 100 -8.55 -13.98 -11.30
C GLU A 100 -9.12 -13.40 -12.61
N GLU A 101 -9.56 -12.15 -12.59
CA GLU A 101 -9.94 -11.36 -13.77
C GLU A 101 -9.31 -9.95 -13.66
N CYS A 102 -7.99 -9.87 -13.87
CA CYS A 102 -7.22 -8.70 -13.46
C CYS A 102 -7.63 -7.39 -14.16
N HIS A 103 -8.02 -6.42 -13.34
CA HIS A 103 -8.40 -5.06 -13.75
C HIS A 103 -7.77 -3.96 -12.89
N LEU A 104 -6.61 -4.23 -12.27
CA LEU A 104 -5.89 -3.28 -11.41
C LEU A 104 -5.25 -2.09 -12.14
N CYS A 105 -5.23 -2.10 -13.47
CA CYS A 105 -4.72 -0.99 -14.28
C CYS A 105 -5.74 -0.63 -15.35
N GLU A 106 -5.60 0.56 -15.95
CA GLU A 106 -6.59 1.08 -16.90
C GLU A 106 -6.74 0.25 -18.17
N ARG A 107 -5.78 -0.65 -18.45
CA ARG A 107 -5.90 -1.60 -19.57
C ARG A 107 -6.94 -2.69 -19.33
N ARG A 108 -7.32 -2.93 -18.07
CA ARG A 108 -8.32 -3.93 -17.65
C ARG A 108 -8.21 -5.25 -18.42
N CYS A 109 -7.01 -5.83 -18.44
CA CYS A 109 -6.68 -6.94 -19.33
C CYS A 109 -7.44 -8.25 -19.05
N LYS A 110 -8.12 -8.37 -17.90
CA LYS A 110 -8.93 -9.53 -17.49
C LYS A 110 -8.21 -10.89 -17.46
N VAL A 111 -6.88 -10.91 -17.59
CA VAL A 111 -6.11 -12.15 -17.49
C VAL A 111 -6.18 -12.70 -16.06
N ASN A 112 -6.23 -14.03 -15.97
CA ASN A 112 -6.14 -14.72 -14.69
C ASN A 112 -4.68 -14.89 -14.27
N ARG A 113 -4.21 -14.08 -13.32
CA ARG A 113 -2.82 -14.13 -12.84
C ARG A 113 -2.54 -15.32 -11.94
N LEU A 114 -3.56 -15.82 -11.22
CA LEU A 114 -3.43 -17.01 -10.39
C LEU A 114 -3.12 -18.26 -11.24
N LYS A 115 -3.57 -18.26 -12.51
CA LYS A 115 -3.24 -19.28 -13.51
C LYS A 115 -2.04 -18.93 -14.39
N GLY A 116 -1.22 -17.95 -13.97
CA GLY A 116 0.00 -17.55 -14.69
C GLY A 116 -0.20 -16.52 -15.81
N GLY A 117 -1.42 -16.01 -16.02
CA GLY A 117 -1.69 -14.94 -16.98
C GLY A 117 -0.94 -13.64 -16.64
N LYS A 118 -0.25 -13.06 -17.61
CA LYS A 118 0.67 -11.93 -17.41
C LYS A 118 0.14 -10.59 -17.92
N GLY A 119 -0.73 -10.61 -18.92
CA GLY A 119 -1.28 -9.40 -19.53
C GLY A 119 -0.20 -8.46 -20.09
N PHE A 120 -0.57 -7.20 -20.35
CA PHE A 120 0.35 -6.23 -20.95
C PHE A 120 1.52 -5.84 -20.04
N CYS A 121 1.25 -5.65 -18.74
CA CYS A 121 2.26 -5.18 -17.78
C CYS A 121 3.22 -6.30 -17.32
N ARG A 122 2.93 -7.56 -17.67
CA ARG A 122 3.69 -8.77 -17.33
C ARG A 122 3.85 -9.10 -15.84
N CYS A 123 3.23 -8.32 -14.96
CA CYS A 123 3.22 -8.56 -13.52
C CYS A 123 2.47 -9.86 -13.18
N GLY A 124 3.00 -10.62 -12.20
CA GLY A 124 2.38 -11.85 -11.69
C GLY A 124 1.49 -11.63 -10.47
N VAL A 125 1.44 -12.66 -9.62
CA VAL A 125 0.80 -12.64 -8.29
C VAL A 125 1.74 -12.04 -7.24
N GLN A 126 3.02 -12.40 -7.30
CA GLN A 126 4.05 -11.89 -6.41
C GLN A 126 4.62 -10.58 -6.96
N ALA A 127 4.85 -9.62 -6.07
CA ALA A 127 5.66 -8.46 -6.38
C ALA A 127 7.14 -8.89 -6.49
N GLU A 128 7.84 -8.28 -7.45
CA GLU A 128 9.27 -8.47 -7.65
C GLU A 128 9.96 -7.12 -7.43
N VAL A 129 11.03 -7.12 -6.62
CA VAL A 129 11.82 -5.92 -6.28
C VAL A 129 13.11 -5.94 -7.07
N SER A 130 13.41 -4.84 -7.77
CA SER A 130 14.70 -4.65 -8.45
C SER A 130 15.77 -4.21 -7.45
N SER A 131 15.46 -3.20 -6.64
CA SER A 131 16.40 -2.59 -5.70
C SER A 131 15.68 -1.83 -4.60
N TYR A 132 16.38 -1.62 -3.49
CA TYR A 132 15.94 -0.79 -2.39
C TYR A 132 17.14 -0.05 -1.79
N PHE A 133 16.97 1.22 -1.44
CA PHE A 133 18.04 2.07 -0.92
C PHE A 133 17.49 3.29 -0.18
N ALA A 134 18.34 3.95 0.61
CA ALA A 134 18.03 5.24 1.21
C ALA A 134 18.11 6.33 0.13
N HIS A 135 17.00 7.03 -0.09
CA HIS A 135 16.91 8.12 -1.04
C HIS A 135 17.05 9.47 -0.34
N LEU A 136 17.90 10.32 -0.89
CA LEU A 136 18.29 11.62 -0.34
C LEU A 136 17.99 12.79 -1.31
N GLY A 137 17.28 12.50 -2.40
CA GLY A 137 17.05 13.39 -3.54
C GLY A 137 15.63 13.95 -3.61
N GLU A 138 15.36 14.62 -4.75
CA GLU A 138 14.04 15.09 -5.22
C GLU A 138 13.24 15.94 -4.22
N GLU A 139 12.34 15.37 -3.42
CA GLU A 139 11.43 16.10 -2.53
C GLU A 139 12.02 16.31 -1.11
N PRO A 140 12.37 17.56 -0.72
CA PRO A 140 12.98 17.85 0.58
C PRO A 140 12.18 17.31 1.78
N GLU A 141 10.84 17.34 1.72
CA GLU A 141 9.95 16.92 2.80
C GLU A 141 9.90 15.40 3.03
N LEU A 142 10.45 14.62 2.10
CA LEU A 142 10.54 13.17 2.18
C LEU A 142 11.99 12.69 2.37
N VAL A 143 12.95 13.58 2.64
CA VAL A 143 14.36 13.22 2.81
C VAL A 143 14.76 13.12 4.29
N PRO A 144 15.43 12.02 4.71
CA PRO A 144 15.65 10.79 3.97
C PRO A 144 14.38 9.95 3.85
N SER A 145 14.24 9.22 2.74
CA SER A 145 13.19 8.21 2.54
C SER A 145 13.80 6.85 2.20
N GLY A 146 13.05 5.79 2.47
CA GLY A 146 13.34 4.48 1.89
C GLY A 146 12.68 4.37 0.52
N THR A 147 13.47 4.06 -0.50
CA THR A 147 12.97 3.81 -1.86
C THR A 147 13.03 2.32 -2.16
N ILE A 148 11.96 1.79 -2.74
CA ILE A 148 11.87 0.42 -3.23
C ILE A 148 11.42 0.49 -4.69
N PHE A 149 12.27 0.05 -5.61
CA PHE A 149 11.91 -0.09 -7.02
C PHE A 149 11.37 -1.48 -7.29
N THR A 150 10.14 -1.55 -7.78
CA THR A 150 9.48 -2.79 -8.19
C THR A 150 9.59 -3.02 -9.69
N MET A 151 9.46 -4.28 -10.09
CA MET A 151 9.49 -4.69 -11.49
C MET A 151 8.15 -4.47 -12.19
N GLY A 152 8.24 -4.05 -13.45
CA GLY A 152 7.10 -3.93 -14.35
C GLY A 152 6.35 -2.59 -14.27
N CYS A 153 5.81 -2.18 -15.41
CA CYS A 153 4.97 -0.99 -15.53
C CYS A 153 3.75 -1.27 -16.43
N THR A 154 2.65 -0.57 -16.17
CA THR A 154 1.43 -0.63 -16.99
C THR A 154 1.52 0.28 -18.24
N ILE A 155 2.57 1.08 -18.31
CA ILE A 155 2.88 2.09 -19.35
C ILE A 155 4.24 1.74 -20.00
N ARG A 156 4.46 2.21 -21.23
CA ARG A 156 5.73 2.06 -21.97
C ARG A 156 6.19 3.42 -22.50
N CYS A 157 6.72 4.25 -21.61
CA CYS A 157 7.19 5.59 -21.98
C CYS A 157 8.41 5.50 -22.91
N LEU A 158 8.46 6.34 -23.94
CA LEU A 158 9.58 6.41 -24.89
C LEU A 158 10.91 6.80 -24.20
N HIS A 159 10.82 7.67 -23.19
CA HIS A 159 11.97 8.19 -22.43
C HIS A 159 11.93 7.73 -20.96
N CYS A 160 11.63 6.45 -20.73
CA CYS A 160 11.59 5.91 -19.37
C CYS A 160 13.01 5.83 -18.77
N GLN A 161 13.28 6.56 -17.69
CA GLN A 161 14.56 6.45 -16.97
C GLN A 161 14.77 5.05 -16.37
N ASN A 162 13.68 4.42 -15.94
CA ASN A 162 13.66 3.08 -15.35
C ASN A 162 13.24 2.02 -16.39
N TRP A 163 13.63 2.19 -17.65
CA TRP A 163 13.14 1.37 -18.77
C TRP A 163 13.40 -0.12 -18.54
N THR A 164 14.61 -0.49 -18.15
CA THR A 164 15.05 -1.88 -17.99
C THR A 164 14.21 -2.64 -16.96
N ILE A 165 13.92 -2.04 -15.79
CA ILE A 165 13.05 -2.65 -14.77
C ILE A 165 11.57 -2.60 -15.16
N SER A 166 11.12 -1.52 -15.83
CA SER A 166 9.72 -1.36 -16.24
C SER A 166 9.31 -2.35 -17.33
N GLN A 167 10.26 -2.77 -18.17
CA GLN A 167 10.06 -3.66 -19.31
C GLN A 167 10.51 -5.09 -19.06
N TRP A 168 10.90 -5.43 -17.82
CA TRP A 168 11.35 -6.77 -17.44
C TRP A 168 12.62 -7.24 -18.16
N PHE A 169 13.55 -6.32 -18.46
CA PHE A 169 14.89 -6.66 -18.95
C PHE A 169 15.84 -7.07 -17.82
N GLU A 170 15.64 -6.50 -16.63
CA GLU A 170 16.31 -6.93 -15.41
C GLU A 170 15.54 -8.08 -14.73
N LYS A 171 16.21 -8.75 -13.79
CA LYS A 171 15.61 -9.77 -12.93
C LYS A 171 15.33 -9.16 -11.56
N GLY A 172 14.07 -9.21 -11.11
CA GLY A 172 13.72 -8.84 -9.75
C GLY A 172 13.79 -10.02 -8.78
N GLU A 173 13.84 -9.71 -7.50
CA GLU A 173 13.70 -10.65 -6.40
C GLU A 173 12.23 -10.76 -6.00
N LYS A 174 11.72 -11.99 -5.94
CA LYS A 174 10.35 -12.24 -5.49
C LYS A 174 10.26 -12.04 -4.00
N CYS A 175 9.37 -11.17 -3.55
CA CYS A 175 9.06 -11.05 -2.13
C CYS A 175 8.00 -12.11 -1.76
N SER A 176 8.30 -12.96 -0.80
CA SER A 176 7.31 -13.80 -0.11
C SER A 176 6.97 -13.19 1.25
N SER A 177 5.70 -13.27 1.64
CA SER A 177 5.26 -12.90 2.99
C SER A 177 5.58 -13.97 4.03
N SER A 178 6.59 -14.81 3.79
CA SER A 178 6.92 -15.98 4.62
C SER A 178 7.70 -15.62 5.88
N ASP A 179 8.04 -14.35 6.09
CA ASP A 179 8.76 -13.87 7.27
C ASP A 179 7.99 -12.70 7.93
N SER A 180 6.92 -12.99 8.67
CA SER A 180 6.34 -12.13 9.73
C SER A 180 5.24 -12.85 10.50
#